data_AF-A0A2M7P7G5-F1
#
_entry.id   AF-A0A2M7P7G5-F1
#
_cell.length_a   1.000
_cell.length_b   1.000
_cell.length_c   1.000
_cell.angle_alpha   90.00
_cell.angle_beta   90.00
_cell.angle_gamma   90.00
#
_symmetry.space_group_name_H-M   'P 1'
#
loop_
_entity.id
_entity.type
_entity.pdbx_description
1 polymer ?
#
loop_
_entity_poly.entity_id
_entity_poly.type
_entity_poly.pdbx_seq_one_letter_code
_entity_poly.pdbx_strand_id
1 'polypeptide(L)' 'MNVQEVRKMAKELGVSPGKMKKPDLIRSIQVKEGNFPCFQTAADNCDQVSCHWRNDCLTTH' A
#
# COMPACT_ATOMS: atom_id res chain seq x y z
N MET A 1 2.11 -6.24 6.49
CA MET A 1 3.51 -5.79 6.24
C MET A 1 3.99 -4.87 7.34
N ASN A 2 5.26 -4.98 7.72
CA ASN A 2 5.92 -3.92 8.48
C ASN A 2 6.35 -2.77 7.52
N VAL A 3 6.70 -1.60 8.06
CA VAL A 3 7.05 -0.43 7.22
C VAL A 3 8.37 -0.62 6.45
N GLN A 4 9.25 -1.51 6.92
CA GLN A 4 10.55 -1.78 6.28
C GLN A 4 10.36 -2.59 5.00
N GLU A 5 9.46 -3.57 5.00
CA GLU A 5 9.06 -4.36 3.83
C GLU A 5 8.43 -3.46 2.76
N VAL A 6 7.52 -2.56 3.16
CA VAL A 6 6.92 -1.58 2.23
C VAL A 6 7.99 -0.70 1.59
N ARG A 7 8.98 -0.23 2.37
CA ARG A 7 10.10 0.55 1.85
C ARG A 7 10.99 -0.24 0.90
N LYS A 8 11.16 -1.54 1.12
CA LYS A 8 11.92 -2.41 0.22
C LYS A 8 11.19 -2.56 -1.11
N MET A 9 9.90 -2.92 -1.10
CA MET A 9 9.09 -3.04 -2.32
C MET A 9 9.03 -1.72 -3.09
N ALA A 10 8.84 -0.59 -2.40
CA ALA A 10 8.90 0.73 -3.02
C ALA A 10 10.21 0.93 -3.81
N LYS A 11 11.36 0.65 -3.19
CA LYS A 11 12.67 0.80 -3.84
C LYS A 11 12.84 -0.13 -5.04
N GLU A 12 12.39 -1.37 -4.93
CA GLU A 12 12.44 -2.36 -6.03
C GLU A 12 11.60 -1.90 -7.23
N LEU A 13 10.52 -1.18 -6.98
CA LEU A 13 9.65 -0.58 -8.01
C LEU A 13 10.08 0.83 -8.46
N GLY A 14 11.23 1.33 -7.98
CA GLY A 14 11.72 2.68 -8.30
C GLY A 14 10.94 3.82 -7.63
N VAL A 15 10.15 3.53 -6.60
CA VAL A 15 9.48 4.52 -5.73
C VAL A 15 10.42 4.92 -4.61
N SER A 16 10.75 6.21 -4.50
CA SER A 16 11.54 6.73 -3.39
C SER A 16 10.66 6.95 -2.16
N PRO A 17 10.90 6.27 -1.02
CA PRO A 17 10.05 6.40 0.17
C PRO A 17 10.11 7.77 0.84
N GLY A 18 11.20 8.53 0.65
CA GLY A 18 11.39 9.86 1.23
C GLY A 18 10.92 9.99 2.70
N LYS A 19 10.06 11.00 2.93
CA LYS A 19 9.35 11.24 4.21
C LYS A 19 7.90 10.71 4.20
N MET A 20 7.54 9.86 3.24
CA MET A 20 6.17 9.36 3.10
C MET A 20 5.79 8.47 4.28
N LYS A 21 4.55 8.64 4.76
CA LYS A 21 3.95 7.72 5.71
C LYS A 21 3.64 6.40 5.02
N LYS A 22 3.47 5.33 5.81
CA LYS A 22 3.14 3.99 5.29
C LYS A 22 1.96 4.01 4.28
N PRO A 23 0.83 4.71 4.55
CA PRO A 23 -0.29 4.70 3.60
C PRO A 23 0.06 5.34 2.26
N ASP A 24 0.73 6.49 2.28
CA ASP A 24 1.10 7.22 1.06
C ASP A 24 2.12 6.45 0.22
N LEU A 25 3.04 5.73 0.90
CA LEU A 25 4.00 4.87 0.25
C LEU A 25 3.33 3.68 -0.44
N ILE A 26 2.36 3.04 0.22
CA ILE A 26 1.60 1.93 -0.38
C ILE A 26 0.80 2.42 -1.58
N ARG A 27 0.13 3.57 -1.48
CA ARG A 27 -0.58 4.17 -2.63
C ARG A 27 0.35 4.46 -3.80
N SER A 28 1.56 4.93 -3.51
CA SER A 28 2.58 5.17 -4.55
C SER A 28 3.03 3.88 -5.23
N ILE A 29 3.16 2.79 -4.46
CA ILE A 29 3.41 1.45 -5.00
C ILE A 29 2.26 1.00 -5.90
N GLN A 30 1.01 1.10 -5.45
CA GLN A 30 -0.17 0.72 -6.23
C GLN A 30 -0.19 1.44 -7.60
N VAL A 31 0.07 2.76 -7.62
CA VAL A 31 0.17 3.51 -8.87
C VAL A 31 1.29 2.99 -9.77
N LYS A 32 2.45 2.62 -9.20
CA LYS A 32 3.56 2.05 -9.98
C LYS A 32 3.29 0.65 -10.52
N GLU A 33 2.47 -0.12 -9.84
CA GLU A 33 1.97 -1.41 -10.35
C GLU A 33 0.91 -1.24 -11.45
N GLY A 34 0.46 0.00 -11.72
CA GLY A 34 -0.66 0.28 -12.64
C GLY A 34 -2.03 0.10 -12.00
N ASN A 35 -2.08 -0.08 -10.68
CA ASN A 35 -3.30 -0.24 -9.90
C ASN A 35 -3.84 1.10 -9.41
N PHE A 36 -5.13 1.12 -9.06
CA PHE A 36 -5.74 2.26 -8.39
C PHE A 36 -5.24 2.38 -6.93
N PRO A 37 -4.88 3.58 -6.44
CA PRO A 37 -4.33 3.78 -5.09
C PRO A 37 -5.40 3.68 -3.96
N CYS A 38 -6.10 2.56 -3.85
CA CYS A 38 -7.20 2.34 -2.89
C CYS A 38 -6.77 2.04 -1.45
N PHE A 39 -5.48 2.03 -1.12
CA PHE A 39 -5.06 1.68 0.24
C PHE A 39 -5.70 2.60 1.30
N GLN A 40 -6.40 1.99 2.26
CA GLN A 40 -7.19 2.66 3.31
C GLN A 40 -8.25 3.64 2.79
N THR A 41 -8.80 3.42 1.58
CA THR A 41 -9.95 4.20 1.08
C THR A 41 -11.27 3.45 1.23
N ALA A 42 -11.23 2.12 1.36
CA ALA A 42 -12.39 1.31 1.68
C ALA A 42 -12.75 1.49 3.16
N ALA A 43 -14.02 1.85 3.43
CA ALA A 43 -14.51 2.05 4.79
C ALA A 43 -14.66 0.71 5.53
N ASP A 44 -15.40 -0.24 4.97
CA ASP A 44 -15.78 -1.47 5.69
C ASP A 44 -15.51 -2.76 4.90
N ASN A 45 -15.51 -2.71 3.56
CA ASN A 45 -15.27 -3.88 2.73
C ASN A 45 -14.39 -3.58 1.51
N CYS A 46 -13.63 -4.59 1.13
CA CYS A 46 -12.86 -4.63 -0.11
C CYS A 46 -13.02 -6.05 -0.67
N ASP A 47 -13.55 -6.13 -1.89
CA ASP A 47 -13.82 -7.36 -2.63
C ASP A 47 -12.54 -7.99 -3.23
N GLN A 48 -11.45 -7.23 -3.28
CA GLN A 48 -10.13 -7.70 -3.70
C GLN A 48 -9.47 -8.57 -2.62
N VAL A 49 -9.95 -9.80 -2.48
CA VAL A 49 -9.47 -10.79 -1.50
C VAL A 49 -8.00 -11.17 -1.69
N SER A 50 -7.49 -11.09 -2.91
CA SER A 50 -6.10 -11.37 -3.28
C SER A 50 -5.18 -10.15 -3.17
N CYS A 51 -5.68 -8.99 -2.73
CA CYS A 51 -4.86 -7.79 -2.60
C CYS A 51 -3.74 -8.02 -1.58
N HIS A 52 -2.50 -7.80 -2.01
CA HIS A 52 -1.31 -7.95 -1.17
C HIS A 52 -1.39 -7.10 0.11
N TRP A 53 -2.05 -5.95 0.02
CA TRP A 53 -2.19 -4.98 1.11
C TRP A 53 -3.41 -5.22 1.99
N ARG A 54 -4.27 -6.20 1.68
CA ARG A 54 -5.59 -6.37 2.29
C ARG A 54 -5.57 -6.38 3.82
N ASN A 55 -4.65 -7.15 4.41
CA ASN A 55 -4.52 -7.24 5.86
C ASN A 55 -4.22 -5.85 6.45
N ASP A 56 -3.18 -5.17 5.97
CA ASP A 56 -2.84 -3.82 6.45
C ASP A 56 -3.90 -2.76 6.12
N CYS A 57 -4.67 -2.96 5.05
CA CYS A 57 -5.69 -2.04 4.58
C CYS A 57 -6.95 -2.06 5.45
N LEU A 58 -7.31 -3.22 6.00
CA LEU A 58 -8.53 -3.41 6.80
C LEU A 58 -8.27 -3.41 8.31
N THR A 59 -7.01 -3.39 8.76
CA THR A 59 -6.65 -3.39 10.20
C THR A 59 -6.56 -1.98 10.80
N THR A 60 -7.04 -0.94 10.11
CA THR A 60 -7.11 0.42 10.68
C THR A 60 -8.31 0.54 11.62
N HIS A 61 -8.06 0.28 12.91
CA HIS A 61 -8.86 0.76 14.04
C HIS A 61 -8.21 2.00 14.65
#